data_AF-A0A0J9TLR3-F1
#
_entry.id   AF-A0A0J9TLR3-F1
#
_cell.length_a   1.000
_cell.length_b   1.000
_cell.length_c   1.000
_cell.angle_alpha   90.00
_cell.angle_beta   90.00
_cell.angle_gamma   90.00
#
_symmetry.space_group_name_H-M   'P 1'
#
loop_
_entity.id
_entity.type
_entity.pdbx_description
1 polymer ?
#
loop_
_entity_poly.entity_id
_entity_poly.type
_entity_poly.pdbx_seq_one_letter_code
_entity_poly.pdbx_strand_id
1 'polypeptide(L)'
;MEEYKNRSRIILSEILKQNNIDKTFDVIKTFEKLRSLQYCYPDGEYDNPINHYCETLKGIPYSKIMKEYIGYLKLHNLLDFDGILELAYRILNSERLLYWQEFFEAILVDEYQDCSLIQVDIINLLSKKHKNITIVGDPVQSIYGFRGATKGNNKDPLFEINDCLKLGLGEKTITKLYDYLLKNNYSLIEGIAVIAEDKVFRGRVQESFEKLNN
;
A
#
# COMPACT_ATOMS: atom_id res chain seq x y z
N MET A 1 4.20 -19.56 1.22
CA MET A 1 4.58 -18.13 1.11
C MET A 1 6.10 -17.93 1.26
N GLU A 2 6.78 -18.62 2.17
CA GLU A 2 8.25 -18.56 2.32
C GLU A 2 9.03 -18.91 1.03
N GLU A 3 8.57 -19.90 0.28
CA GLU A 3 9.18 -20.34 -0.97
C GLU A 3 9.15 -19.27 -2.08
N TYR A 4 8.14 -18.40 -2.07
CA TYR A 4 7.98 -17.31 -3.05
C TYR A 4 8.77 -16.05 -2.67
N LYS A 5 8.81 -15.68 -1.38
CA LYS A 5 9.73 -14.63 -0.87
C LYS A 5 11.20 -14.94 -1.19
N ASN A 6 11.54 -16.22 -1.32
CA ASN A 6 12.86 -16.66 -1.70
C ASN A 6 13.19 -16.47 -3.19
N ARG A 7 12.22 -16.55 -4.11
CA ARG A 7 12.51 -16.48 -5.56
C ARG A 7 12.97 -15.09 -6.02
N SER A 8 12.29 -14.01 -5.62
CA SER A 8 12.73 -12.65 -5.99
C SER A 8 14.16 -12.34 -5.49
N ARG A 9 14.51 -12.84 -4.30
CA ARG A 9 15.86 -12.71 -3.73
C ARG A 9 16.89 -13.54 -4.49
N ILE A 10 16.53 -14.76 -4.89
CA ILE A 10 17.41 -15.62 -5.71
C ILE A 10 17.69 -14.95 -7.06
N ILE A 11 16.65 -14.47 -7.74
CA ILE A 11 16.77 -13.77 -9.04
C ILE A 11 17.66 -12.54 -8.89
N LEU A 12 17.40 -11.68 -7.89
CA LEU A 12 18.25 -10.52 -7.66
C LEU A 12 19.69 -10.91 -7.33
N SER A 13 19.90 -11.97 -6.53
CA SER A 13 21.25 -12.47 -6.23
C SER A 13 22.00 -12.94 -7.49
N GLU A 14 21.31 -13.57 -8.44
CA GLU A 14 21.90 -13.96 -9.73
C GLU A 14 22.28 -12.75 -10.58
N ILE A 15 21.40 -11.74 -10.67
CA ILE A 15 21.66 -10.49 -11.39
C ILE A 15 22.86 -9.74 -10.79
N LEU A 16 22.93 -9.66 -9.45
CA LEU A 16 24.07 -9.04 -8.77
C LEU A 16 25.38 -9.77 -9.10
N LYS A 17 25.39 -11.12 -9.11
CA LYS A 17 26.57 -11.90 -9.50
C LYS A 17 26.98 -11.66 -10.96
N GLN A 18 26.02 -11.61 -11.88
CA GLN A 18 26.28 -11.34 -13.31
C GLN A 18 26.91 -9.95 -13.52
N ASN A 19 26.62 -9.02 -12.62
CA ASN A 19 27.19 -7.67 -12.58
C ASN A 19 28.47 -7.58 -11.74
N ASN A 20 29.09 -8.70 -11.37
CA ASN A 20 30.30 -8.76 -10.52
C ASN A 20 30.14 -8.12 -9.13
N ILE A 21 28.92 -8.12 -8.58
CA ILE A 21 28.64 -7.70 -7.20
C ILE A 21 28.60 -8.96 -6.32
N ASP A 22 29.47 -9.00 -5.31
CA ASP A 22 29.66 -10.17 -4.44
C ASP A 22 28.38 -10.55 -3.63
N LYS A 23 28.22 -11.85 -3.34
CA LYS A 23 27.10 -12.45 -2.59
C LYS A 23 27.04 -11.99 -1.12
N THR A 24 28.13 -11.46 -0.58
CA THR A 24 28.17 -10.86 0.76
C THR A 24 27.36 -9.57 0.85
N PHE A 25 26.93 -9.02 -0.30
CA PHE A 25 26.07 -7.85 -0.33
C PHE A 25 24.64 -8.19 0.13
N ASP A 26 24.09 -7.34 0.98
CA ASP A 26 22.78 -7.53 1.57
C ASP A 26 21.68 -7.38 0.50
N VAL A 27 21.28 -8.53 -0.06
CA VAL A 27 20.23 -8.63 -1.09
C VAL A 27 18.93 -8.02 -0.58
N ILE A 28 18.65 -8.10 0.72
CA ILE A 28 17.43 -7.53 1.31
C ILE A 28 17.48 -6.01 1.24
N LYS A 29 18.57 -5.40 1.74
CA LYS A 29 18.76 -3.94 1.64
C LYS A 29 18.78 -3.44 0.21
N THR A 30 19.34 -4.24 -0.70
CA THR A 30 19.31 -3.91 -2.13
C THR A 30 17.89 -3.89 -2.67
N PHE A 31 17.09 -4.89 -2.33
CA PHE A 31 15.70 -4.98 -2.74
C PHE A 31 14.87 -3.83 -2.17
N GLU A 32 15.06 -3.50 -0.88
CA GLU A 32 14.41 -2.36 -0.23
C GLU A 32 14.80 -1.02 -0.88
N LYS A 33 16.08 -0.85 -1.21
CA LYS A 33 16.55 0.33 -1.94
C LYS A 33 15.95 0.39 -3.34
N LEU A 34 15.99 -0.71 -4.10
CA LEU A 34 15.40 -0.77 -5.44
C LEU A 34 13.89 -0.45 -5.42
N ARG A 35 13.15 -1.00 -4.46
CA ARG A 35 11.72 -0.69 -4.25
C ARG A 35 11.49 0.77 -3.94
N SER A 36 12.23 1.36 -2.99
CA SER A 36 12.05 2.78 -2.68
C SER A 36 12.31 3.69 -3.89
N LEU A 37 13.22 3.30 -4.78
CA LEU A 37 13.45 3.98 -6.06
C LEU A 37 12.37 3.66 -7.12
N GLN A 38 11.73 2.50 -7.10
CA GLN A 38 10.57 2.25 -7.97
C GLN A 38 9.38 3.15 -7.62
N TYR A 39 9.27 3.55 -6.35
CA TYR A 39 8.13 4.31 -5.82
C TYR A 39 8.34 5.83 -5.69
N CYS A 40 9.47 6.43 -6.12
CA CYS A 40 9.52 7.91 -6.18
C CYS A 40 9.00 8.38 -7.54
N TYR A 41 7.86 9.07 -7.51
CA TYR A 41 7.16 9.57 -8.69
C TYR A 41 7.51 11.03 -8.92
N PRO A 42 8.15 11.40 -10.05
CA PRO A 42 8.29 12.80 -10.39
C PRO A 42 6.93 13.42 -10.76
N ASP A 43 6.10 12.74 -11.58
CA ASP A 43 4.95 13.41 -12.22
C ASP A 43 3.74 12.50 -12.56
N GLY A 44 3.52 11.38 -11.84
CA GLY A 44 2.29 10.56 -12.01
C GLY A 44 2.22 9.71 -13.29
N GLU A 45 3.28 9.67 -14.09
CA GLU A 45 3.45 8.68 -15.15
C GLU A 45 4.09 7.42 -14.56
N TYR A 46 3.36 6.29 -14.57
CA TYR A 46 3.91 4.97 -14.22
C TYR A 46 4.92 4.46 -15.27
N ASP A 47 5.13 5.23 -16.35
CA ASP A 47 6.15 4.97 -17.34
C ASP A 47 7.53 5.40 -16.82
N ASN A 48 8.12 4.48 -16.05
CA ASN A 48 9.57 4.30 -15.91
C ASN A 48 10.31 5.31 -14.99
N PRO A 49 9.98 5.34 -13.68
CA PRO A 49 10.72 6.14 -12.68
C PRO A 49 12.21 5.80 -12.64
N ILE A 50 12.56 4.59 -13.07
CA ILE A 50 13.90 4.01 -13.00
C ILE A 50 14.93 4.80 -13.84
N ASN A 51 14.53 5.48 -14.92
CA ASN A 51 15.46 6.17 -15.82
C ASN A 51 16.11 7.43 -15.22
N HIS A 52 15.65 7.93 -14.08
CA HIS A 52 16.14 9.19 -13.49
C HIS A 52 17.10 9.00 -12.31
N TYR A 53 17.44 7.75 -11.95
CA TYR A 53 18.31 7.49 -10.81
C TYR A 53 19.79 7.44 -11.18
N CYS A 54 20.53 8.39 -10.60
CA CYS A 54 22.00 8.46 -10.68
C CYS A 54 22.71 7.66 -9.58
N GLU A 55 21.98 7.15 -8.58
CA GLU A 55 22.59 6.36 -7.51
C GLU A 55 23.12 5.02 -8.06
N THR A 56 24.29 4.62 -7.56
CA THR A 56 24.97 3.40 -7.99
C THR A 56 25.16 2.44 -6.83
N LEU A 57 24.98 1.15 -7.12
CA LEU A 57 25.44 0.04 -6.32
C LEU A 57 26.80 -0.42 -6.85
N LYS A 58 27.87 -0.17 -6.09
CA LYS A 58 29.26 -0.56 -6.46
C LYS A 58 29.66 -0.08 -7.87
N GLY A 59 29.27 1.15 -8.23
CA GLY A 59 29.56 1.74 -9.54
C GLY A 59 28.58 1.35 -10.65
N ILE A 60 27.59 0.50 -10.35
CA ILE A 60 26.55 0.10 -11.30
C ILE A 60 25.26 0.84 -10.95
N PRO A 61 24.63 1.58 -11.88
CA PRO A 61 23.39 2.28 -11.60
C PRO A 61 22.31 1.32 -11.08
N TYR A 62 21.62 1.69 -10.00
CA TYR A 62 20.46 0.91 -9.51
C TYR A 62 19.42 0.73 -10.60
N SER A 63 19.31 1.70 -11.50
CA SER A 63 18.42 1.65 -12.65
C SER A 63 18.73 0.51 -13.64
N LYS A 64 20.00 0.19 -13.81
CA LYS A 64 20.44 -0.95 -14.62
C LYS A 64 20.03 -2.28 -13.97
N ILE A 65 20.32 -2.43 -12.67
CA ILE A 65 19.97 -3.63 -11.90
C ILE A 65 18.46 -3.87 -11.93
N MET A 66 17.66 -2.81 -11.75
CA MET A 66 16.19 -2.93 -11.80
C MET A 66 15.68 -3.30 -13.19
N LYS A 67 16.25 -2.74 -14.26
CA LYS A 67 15.88 -3.11 -15.63
C LYS A 67 16.15 -4.57 -15.92
N GLU A 68 17.29 -5.10 -15.47
CA GLU A 68 17.62 -6.51 -15.62
C GLU A 68 16.67 -7.41 -14.79
N TYR A 69 16.31 -6.98 -13.59
CA TYR A 69 15.33 -7.68 -12.74
C TYR A 69 13.95 -7.77 -13.39
N ILE A 70 13.40 -6.62 -13.80
CA ILE A 70 12.10 -6.56 -14.50
C ILE A 70 12.17 -7.32 -15.82
N GLY A 71 13.29 -7.25 -16.54
CA GLY A 71 13.53 -7.99 -17.78
C GLY A 71 13.48 -9.50 -17.57
N TYR A 72 14.10 -10.01 -16.50
CA TYR A 72 14.03 -11.41 -16.12
C TYR A 72 12.58 -11.83 -15.82
N LEU A 73 11.86 -11.07 -15.00
CA LEU A 73 10.46 -11.37 -14.68
C LEU A 73 9.60 -11.46 -15.94
N LYS A 74 9.73 -10.49 -16.86
CA LYS A 74 9.00 -10.47 -18.13
C LYS A 74 9.33 -11.65 -19.03
N LEU A 75 10.62 -11.98 -19.18
CA LEU A 75 11.07 -13.09 -20.03
C LEU A 75 10.51 -14.44 -19.55
N HIS A 76 10.36 -14.60 -18.24
CA HIS A 76 9.87 -15.83 -17.62
C HIS A 76 8.37 -15.81 -17.30
N ASN A 77 7.64 -14.77 -17.74
CA ASN A 77 6.21 -14.57 -17.44
C ASN A 77 5.90 -14.67 -15.93
N LEU A 78 6.75 -14.03 -15.11
CA LEU A 78 6.65 -13.98 -13.66
C LEU A 78 6.16 -12.61 -13.20
N LEU A 79 5.47 -12.60 -12.07
CA LEU A 79 5.11 -11.40 -11.32
C LEU A 79 5.57 -11.58 -9.87
N ASP A 80 6.17 -10.54 -9.31
CA ASP A 80 6.38 -10.41 -7.87
C ASP A 80 5.21 -9.66 -7.22
N PHE A 81 5.26 -9.47 -5.91
CA PHE A 81 4.16 -8.83 -5.17
C PHE A 81 3.90 -7.39 -5.62
N ASP A 82 4.96 -6.63 -5.92
CA ASP A 82 4.84 -5.25 -6.39
C ASP A 82 4.26 -5.23 -7.81
N GLY A 83 4.71 -6.14 -8.69
CA GLY A 83 4.21 -6.28 -10.05
C GLY A 83 2.72 -6.67 -10.13
N ILE A 84 2.19 -7.41 -9.14
CA ILE A 84 0.75 -7.69 -9.04
C ILE A 84 -0.04 -6.38 -8.88
N LEU A 85 0.41 -5.50 -7.98
CA LEU A 85 -0.24 -4.21 -7.73
C LEU A 85 -0.10 -3.29 -8.95
N GLU A 86 1.08 -3.23 -9.56
CA GLU A 86 1.31 -2.45 -10.79
C GLU A 86 0.41 -2.91 -11.93
N LEU A 87 0.30 -4.23 -12.14
CA LEU A 87 -0.56 -4.79 -13.17
C LEU A 87 -2.04 -4.51 -12.88
N ALA A 88 -2.48 -4.66 -11.63
CA ALA A 88 -3.84 -4.32 -11.23
C ALA A 88 -4.15 -2.84 -11.51
N TYR A 89 -3.26 -1.93 -11.10
CA TYR A 89 -3.39 -0.51 -11.37
C TYR A 89 -3.49 -0.22 -12.87
N ARG A 90 -2.61 -0.81 -13.70
CA ARG A 90 -2.64 -0.62 -15.16
C ARG A 90 -3.93 -1.13 -15.81
N ILE A 91 -4.47 -2.27 -15.33
CA ILE A 91 -5.76 -2.80 -15.81
C ILE A 91 -6.89 -1.84 -15.40
N LEU A 92 -6.85 -1.29 -14.20
CA LEU A 92 -7.85 -0.36 -13.70
C LEU A 92 -7.70 1.05 -14.28
N ASN A 93 -6.56 1.39 -14.84
CA ASN A 93 -6.35 2.62 -15.60
C ASN A 93 -6.58 2.42 -17.12
N SER A 94 -7.49 1.50 -17.47
CA SER A 94 -7.84 1.17 -18.86
C SER A 94 -9.36 1.15 -19.05
N GLU A 95 -9.83 0.80 -20.25
CA GLU A 95 -11.25 0.61 -20.58
C GLU A 95 -11.99 -0.38 -19.65
N ARG A 96 -11.26 -1.25 -18.94
CA ARG A 96 -11.85 -2.20 -17.98
C ARG A 96 -12.27 -1.59 -16.66
N LEU A 97 -11.92 -0.33 -16.37
CA LEU A 97 -12.27 0.32 -15.11
C LEU A 97 -13.78 0.27 -14.83
N LEU A 98 -14.60 0.58 -15.85
CA LEU A 98 -16.05 0.65 -15.69
C LEU A 98 -16.65 -0.69 -15.28
N TYR A 99 -16.16 -1.80 -15.86
CA TYR A 99 -16.59 -3.14 -15.48
C TYR A 99 -16.35 -3.42 -13.99
N TRP A 100 -15.17 -3.07 -13.49
CA TRP A 100 -14.83 -3.28 -12.08
C TRP A 100 -15.56 -2.33 -11.16
N GLN A 101 -15.77 -1.09 -11.57
CA GLN A 101 -16.57 -0.13 -10.81
C GLN A 101 -18.01 -0.60 -10.66
N GLU A 102 -18.64 -1.15 -11.70
CA GLU A 102 -19.99 -1.77 -11.61
C GLU A 102 -20.01 -2.98 -10.68
N PHE A 103 -18.93 -3.76 -10.67
CA PHE A 103 -18.85 -4.95 -9.81
C PHE A 103 -18.70 -4.59 -8.32
N PHE A 104 -17.93 -3.55 -8.02
CA PHE A 104 -17.67 -3.10 -6.65
C PHE A 104 -18.58 -1.93 -6.26
N GLU A 105 -19.84 -2.26 -5.96
CA GLU A 105 -20.84 -1.27 -5.50
C GLU A 105 -20.49 -0.65 -4.14
N ALA A 106 -19.76 -1.38 -3.29
CA ALA A 106 -19.25 -0.92 -2.00
C ALA A 106 -17.89 -1.56 -1.68
N ILE A 107 -17.00 -0.80 -1.03
CA ILE A 107 -15.63 -1.20 -0.72
C ILE A 107 -15.36 -0.98 0.77
N LEU A 108 -14.90 -2.01 1.46
CA LEU A 108 -14.40 -1.93 2.83
C LEU A 108 -12.89 -2.14 2.82
N VAL A 109 -12.16 -1.19 3.37
CA VAL A 109 -10.70 -1.27 3.53
C VAL A 109 -10.39 -1.33 5.02
N ASP A 110 -9.86 -2.47 5.48
CA ASP A 110 -9.35 -2.63 6.83
C ASP A 110 -7.85 -2.29 6.87
N GLU A 111 -7.34 -1.94 8.05
CA GLU A 111 -5.94 -1.54 8.26
C GLU A 111 -5.45 -0.49 7.24
N TYR A 112 -6.27 0.52 6.98
CA TYR A 112 -5.98 1.54 5.94
C TYR A 112 -4.63 2.25 6.17
N GLN A 113 -4.20 2.39 7.43
CA GLN A 113 -2.91 2.99 7.77
C GLN A 113 -1.70 2.24 7.21
N ASP A 114 -1.85 0.96 6.87
CA ASP A 114 -0.78 0.11 6.33
C ASP A 114 -0.78 0.07 4.79
N CYS A 115 -1.69 0.80 4.14
CA CYS A 115 -1.76 0.86 2.68
C CYS A 115 -0.61 1.68 2.08
N SER A 116 0.05 1.10 1.08
CA SER A 116 0.98 1.81 0.19
C SER A 116 0.25 2.72 -0.78
N LEU A 117 0.96 3.69 -1.38
CA LEU A 117 0.38 4.65 -2.34
C LEU A 117 -0.34 3.97 -3.50
N ILE A 118 0.24 2.93 -4.11
CA ILE A 118 -0.40 2.24 -5.23
C ILE A 118 -1.69 1.51 -4.81
N GLN A 119 -1.76 1.01 -3.58
CA GLN A 119 -3.00 0.42 -3.04
C GLN A 119 -4.06 1.50 -2.86
N VAL A 120 -3.67 2.66 -2.33
CA VAL A 120 -4.56 3.83 -2.22
C VAL A 120 -5.07 4.24 -3.62
N ASP A 121 -4.21 4.31 -4.62
CA ASP A 121 -4.60 4.66 -5.99
C ASP A 121 -5.54 3.63 -6.64
N ILE A 122 -5.31 2.33 -6.41
CA ILE A 122 -6.23 1.26 -6.84
C ILE A 122 -7.59 1.41 -6.19
N ILE A 123 -7.62 1.63 -4.87
CA ILE A 123 -8.87 1.85 -4.11
C ILE A 123 -9.59 3.09 -4.66
N ASN A 124 -8.85 4.17 -4.95
CA ASN A 124 -9.35 5.41 -5.58
C ASN A 124 -10.00 5.16 -6.93
N LEU A 125 -9.36 4.39 -7.81
CA LEU A 125 -9.95 4.05 -9.11
C LEU A 125 -11.26 3.26 -8.93
N LEU A 126 -11.27 2.26 -8.05
CA LEU A 126 -12.41 1.36 -7.89
C LEU A 126 -13.64 2.04 -7.26
N SER A 127 -13.46 2.86 -6.24
CA SER A 127 -14.62 3.44 -5.53
C SER A 127 -15.18 4.70 -6.20
N LYS A 128 -14.46 5.32 -7.14
CA LYS A 128 -14.80 6.64 -7.72
C LYS A 128 -16.23 6.76 -8.26
N LYS A 129 -16.80 5.66 -8.76
CA LYS A 129 -18.16 5.65 -9.32
C LYS A 129 -19.25 5.67 -8.26
N HIS A 130 -19.23 4.74 -7.32
CA HIS A 130 -20.28 4.58 -6.31
C HIS A 130 -20.00 5.41 -5.05
N LYS A 131 -18.74 5.70 -4.79
CA LYS A 131 -18.23 6.40 -3.58
C LYS A 131 -18.66 5.76 -2.25
N ASN A 132 -19.17 4.54 -2.29
CA ASN A 132 -19.55 3.73 -1.13
C ASN A 132 -18.31 3.04 -0.56
N ILE A 133 -17.38 3.82 -0.03
CA ILE A 133 -16.17 3.31 0.60
C ILE A 133 -16.25 3.46 2.11
N THR A 134 -15.88 2.42 2.84
CA THR A 134 -15.60 2.49 4.28
C THR A 134 -14.14 2.15 4.49
N ILE A 135 -13.40 3.02 5.18
CA ILE A 135 -12.04 2.74 5.61
C ILE A 135 -12.02 2.56 7.13
N VAL A 136 -11.22 1.61 7.61
CA VAL A 136 -11.02 1.34 9.03
C VAL A 136 -9.53 1.42 9.28
N GLY A 137 -9.12 2.12 10.33
CA GLY A 137 -7.71 2.18 10.69
C GLY A 137 -7.43 2.89 12.01
N ASP A 138 -6.17 2.83 12.41
CA ASP A 138 -5.66 3.51 13.61
C ASP A 138 -4.60 4.57 13.23
N PRO A 139 -4.92 5.87 13.40
CA PRO A 139 -4.00 6.97 13.16
C PRO A 139 -2.70 6.89 13.92
N VAL A 140 -2.74 6.34 15.14
CA VAL A 140 -1.61 6.34 16.08
C VAL A 140 -0.64 5.20 15.77
N GLN A 141 -1.13 4.13 15.13
CA GLN A 141 -0.31 3.01 14.67
C GLN A 141 0.26 3.21 13.26
N SER A 142 -0.12 4.29 12.58
CA SER A 142 0.50 4.65 11.31
C SER A 142 1.98 4.97 11.51
N ILE A 143 2.86 4.08 11.06
CA ILE A 143 4.31 4.36 10.98
C ILE A 143 4.56 5.48 9.95
N TYR A 144 3.64 5.64 9.00
CA TYR A 144 3.46 6.82 8.16
C TYR A 144 2.45 7.75 8.83
N GLY A 145 2.96 8.56 9.76
CA GLY A 145 2.15 9.44 10.60
C GLY A 145 1.00 10.08 9.84
N PHE A 146 -0.20 9.82 10.32
CA PHE A 146 -1.49 10.38 9.89
C PHE A 146 -1.32 11.83 9.43
N ARG A 147 -1.18 12.07 8.13
CA ARG A 147 -1.08 13.42 7.58
C ARG A 147 -2.46 14.05 7.45
N GLY A 148 -3.08 14.26 8.60
CA GLY A 148 -3.98 15.38 8.78
C GLY A 148 -3.16 16.67 8.82
N ALA A 149 -3.13 17.39 7.70
CA ALA A 149 -2.66 18.77 7.55
C ALA A 149 -1.15 19.05 7.71
N THR A 150 -0.43 19.10 6.58
CA THR A 150 0.74 19.98 6.43
C THR A 150 0.50 20.99 5.30
N LYS A 151 0.65 22.28 5.64
CA LYS A 151 0.75 23.38 4.69
C LYS A 151 1.89 23.09 3.71
N GLY A 152 1.58 23.06 2.41
CA GLY A 152 2.57 22.99 1.32
C GLY A 152 2.59 21.65 0.59
N ASN A 153 1.88 21.60 -0.54
CA ASN A 153 2.05 20.70 -1.68
C ASN A 153 2.41 19.24 -1.39
N ASN A 154 1.38 18.44 -1.11
CA ASN A 154 1.02 17.20 -1.84
C ASN A 154 -0.21 16.62 -1.16
N LYS A 155 -1.34 16.63 -1.87
CA LYS A 155 -2.62 16.13 -1.40
C LYS A 155 -2.49 14.63 -1.21
N ASP A 156 -2.81 14.13 -0.02
CA ASP A 156 -3.25 12.75 0.08
C ASP A 156 -4.47 12.62 -0.85
N PRO A 157 -4.47 11.73 -1.86
CA PRO A 157 -5.59 11.58 -2.77
C PRO A 157 -6.83 11.00 -2.09
N LEU A 158 -6.78 10.79 -0.76
CA LEU A 158 -7.92 10.58 0.13
C LEU A 158 -9.17 11.26 -0.44
N PHE A 159 -10.14 10.41 -0.75
CA PHE A 159 -11.51 10.77 -1.03
C PHE A 159 -11.99 11.91 -0.13
N GLU A 160 -12.99 12.66 -0.60
CA GLU A 160 -13.82 13.45 0.29
C GLU A 160 -14.56 12.49 1.22
N ILE A 161 -13.90 12.08 2.32
CA ILE A 161 -14.53 11.34 3.40
C ILE A 161 -15.51 12.31 4.05
N ASN A 162 -16.78 12.07 3.82
CA ASN A 162 -17.82 12.95 4.33
C ASN A 162 -18.16 12.68 5.78
N ASP A 163 -17.83 11.50 6.30
CA ASP A 163 -18.12 11.16 7.68
C ASP A 163 -17.01 10.37 8.38
N CYS A 164 -16.85 10.61 9.68
CA CYS A 164 -15.82 10.00 10.50
C CYS A 164 -16.40 9.47 11.80
N LEU A 165 -16.42 8.15 11.95
CA LEU A 165 -16.90 7.43 13.12
C LEU A 165 -15.74 7.07 14.03
N LYS A 166 -15.80 7.54 15.27
CA LYS A 166 -14.81 7.18 16.28
C LYS A 166 -15.25 5.95 17.07
N LEU A 167 -14.36 4.97 17.19
CA LEU A 167 -14.54 3.80 18.03
C LEU A 167 -13.96 4.04 19.41
N GLY A 168 -14.84 3.99 20.40
CA GLY A 168 -14.50 4.01 21.82
C GLY A 168 -14.07 2.63 22.35
N LEU A 169 -13.68 2.61 23.63
CA LEU A 169 -13.21 1.39 24.31
C LEU A 169 -14.30 0.32 24.35
N GLY A 170 -14.00 -0.86 23.79
CA GLY A 170 -14.93 -1.99 23.74
C GLY A 170 -15.98 -1.93 22.64
N GLU A 171 -16.04 -0.82 21.89
CA GLU A 171 -16.88 -0.74 20.69
C GLU A 171 -16.27 -1.57 19.56
N LYS A 172 -17.14 -2.17 18.74
CA LYS A 172 -16.75 -2.91 17.55
C LYS A 172 -17.10 -2.08 16.31
N THR A 173 -16.21 -2.09 15.32
CA THR A 173 -16.41 -1.47 14.00
C THR A 173 -17.79 -1.75 13.42
N ILE A 174 -18.19 -3.04 13.42
CA ILE A 174 -19.49 -3.49 12.88
C ILE A 174 -20.67 -2.83 13.61
N THR A 175 -20.62 -2.75 14.95
CA THR A 175 -21.70 -2.14 15.72
C THR A 175 -21.81 -0.65 15.44
N LYS A 176 -20.67 0.04 15.35
CA LYS A 176 -20.63 1.48 15.05
C LYS A 176 -21.15 1.79 13.65
N LEU A 177 -20.75 0.98 12.66
CA LEU A 177 -21.27 1.07 11.29
C LEU A 177 -22.77 0.80 11.25
N TYR A 178 -23.24 -0.22 11.95
CA TYR A 178 -24.66 -0.56 11.99
C TYR A 178 -25.51 0.59 12.56
N ASP A 179 -25.10 1.16 13.69
CA ASP A 179 -25.78 2.31 14.29
C ASP A 179 -25.78 3.54 13.38
N TYR A 180 -24.68 3.76 12.65
CA TYR A 180 -24.58 4.82 11.65
C TYR A 180 -25.55 4.59 10.48
N LEU A 181 -25.56 3.38 9.91
CA LEU A 181 -26.45 3.03 8.82
C LEU A 181 -27.91 3.16 9.24
N LEU A 182 -28.28 2.72 10.44
CA LEU A 182 -29.63 2.91 10.99
C LEU A 182 -30.03 4.39 11.04
N LYS A 183 -29.13 5.27 11.51
CA LYS A 183 -29.39 6.72 11.57
C LYS A 183 -29.54 7.35 10.19
N ASN A 184 -28.91 6.78 9.17
CA ASN A 184 -28.91 7.27 7.81
C ASN A 184 -29.81 6.47 6.86
N ASN A 185 -30.85 5.81 7.39
CA ASN A 185 -31.80 5.00 6.59
C ASN A 185 -31.11 3.99 5.66
N TYR A 186 -30.09 3.31 6.17
CA TYR A 186 -29.24 2.34 5.49
C TYR A 186 -28.48 2.88 4.27
N SER A 187 -28.39 4.20 4.12
CA SER A 187 -27.60 4.84 3.07
C SER A 187 -26.19 5.12 3.59
N LEU A 188 -25.18 4.72 2.82
CA LEU A 188 -23.83 5.22 3.01
C LEU A 188 -23.78 6.66 2.50
N ILE A 189 -23.33 7.59 3.35
CA ILE A 189 -22.89 8.91 2.88
C ILE A 189 -21.54 8.70 2.17
N GLU A 190 -21.27 9.42 1.08
CA GLU A 190 -20.09 9.18 0.23
C GLU A 190 -18.81 9.15 1.10
N GLY A 191 -18.17 7.99 1.25
CA GLY A 191 -16.98 7.79 2.07
C GLY A 191 -17.16 7.91 3.59
N ILE A 192 -16.88 6.83 4.32
CA ILE A 192 -16.86 6.78 5.79
C ILE A 192 -15.47 6.35 6.28
N ALA A 193 -14.90 7.09 7.23
CA ALA A 193 -13.76 6.62 8.02
C ALA A 193 -14.22 6.09 9.38
N VAL A 194 -13.65 4.98 9.82
CA VAL A 194 -13.78 4.47 11.18
C VAL A 194 -12.41 4.46 11.84
N ILE A 195 -12.28 5.19 12.93
CA ILE A 195 -11.01 5.43 13.61
C ILE A 195 -11.07 4.90 15.04
N ALA A 196 -10.13 4.05 15.43
CA ALA A 196 -9.95 3.63 16.82
C ALA A 196 -9.34 4.75 17.67
N GLU A 197 -9.92 5.08 18.84
CA GLU A 197 -9.30 6.04 19.79
C GLU A 197 -8.27 5.36 20.73
N ASP A 198 -7.15 6.06 20.92
CA ASP A 198 -5.84 5.81 21.60
C ASP A 198 -5.81 4.88 22.85
N LYS A 199 -6.91 4.62 23.57
CA LYS A 199 -6.87 3.86 24.83
C LYS A 199 -7.05 2.35 24.69
N VAL A 200 -7.50 1.85 23.55
CA VAL A 200 -7.85 0.42 23.38
C VAL A 200 -6.63 -0.46 23.10
N PHE A 201 -5.61 0.08 22.44
CA PHE A 201 -4.46 -0.71 21.97
C PHE A 201 -3.27 -0.70 22.94
N ARG A 202 -2.99 0.42 23.63
CA ARG A 202 -1.89 0.48 24.61
C ARG A 202 -2.04 -0.54 25.73
N GLY A 203 -3.26 -0.77 26.24
CA GLY A 203 -3.52 -1.74 27.30
C GLY A 203 -3.22 -3.18 26.88
N ARG A 204 -3.56 -3.57 25.64
CA ARG A 204 -3.38 -4.95 25.18
C ARG A 204 -1.95 -5.26 24.73
N VAL A 205 -1.26 -4.28 24.14
CA VAL A 205 0.17 -4.44 23.78
C VAL A 205 1.01 -4.49 25.05
N GLN A 206 0.73 -3.65 26.05
CA GLN A 206 1.45 -3.66 27.32
C GLN A 206 1.21 -4.95 28.12
N GLU A 207 -0.04 -5.44 28.22
CA GLU A 207 -0.33 -6.73 28.87
C GLU A 207 0.28 -7.93 28.13
N SER A 208 0.37 -7.88 26.79
CA SER A 208 0.98 -8.97 26.01
C SER A 208 2.51 -8.97 26.13
N PHE A 209 3.14 -7.80 26.23
CA PHE A 209 4.58 -7.67 26.52
C PHE A 209 4.94 -8.04 27.96
N GLU A 210 4.07 -7.80 28.94
CA GLU A 210 4.27 -8.20 30.34
C GLU A 210 4.05 -9.71 30.55
N LYS A 211 3.19 -10.35 29.76
CA LYS A 211 2.99 -11.82 29.76
C LYS A 211 4.08 -12.60 29.03
N LEU A 212 4.85 -11.96 28.15
CA LEU A 212 6.01 -12.57 27.48
C LEU A 212 7.30 -12.44 28.29
N ASN A 213 7.31 -11.60 29.33
CA ASN A 213 8.47 -11.33 30.20
C ASN A 213 8.31 -11.88 31.63
N ASN A 214 7.27 -12.68 31.88
CA ASN A 214 7.07 -13.48 33.11
C ASN A 214 6.90 -14.95 32.74
#